data_AF-A0A660YNY5-F1
#
_entry.id   AF-A0A660YNY5-F1
#
_cell.length_a   1.000
_cell.length_b   1.000
_cell.length_c   1.000
_cell.angle_alpha   90.00
_cell.angle_beta   90.00
_cell.angle_gamma   90.00
#
_symmetry.space_group_name_H-M   'P 1'
#
loop_
_entity.id
_entity.type
_entity.pdbx_description
1 polymer ?
#
loop_
_entity_poly.entity_id
_entity_poly.type
_entity_poly.pdbx_seq_one_letter_code
_entity_poly.pdbx_strand_id
1 'polypeptide(L)'
;MKKFFLVAGIVVLILIIAGIVFVYTNKDKIMNYAVDKAISTVEQKVVAAVPDTVMQDSVKTMFQNVANGMKEGTIDPNKFQNIFTYYQSAVKDKQLDSLEVSKIIEQVRDLYQPVQTQQ
;
A
#
# COMPACT_ATOMS: atom_id res chain seq x y z
N MET A 1 11.77 31.57 33.30
CA MET A 1 12.13 30.99 31.99
C MET A 1 12.52 29.51 32.06
N LYS A 2 13.51 29.07 32.85
CA LYS A 2 13.93 27.65 32.93
C LYS A 2 12.80 26.65 33.29
N LYS A 3 11.92 27.03 34.22
CA LYS A 3 10.75 26.21 34.61
C LYS A 3 9.73 26.05 33.48
N PHE A 4 9.58 27.05 32.61
CA PHE A 4 8.65 27.00 31.48
C PHE A 4 9.13 26.02 30.40
N PHE A 5 10.43 26.02 30.08
CA PHE A 5 11.02 25.03 29.19
C PHE A 5 10.95 23.60 29.75
N LEU A 6 11.10 23.45 31.06
CA LEU A 6 10.98 22.16 31.73
C LEU A 6 9.53 21.64 31.67
N VAL A 7 8.55 22.51 31.93
CA VAL A 7 7.12 22.16 31.80
C VAL A 7 6.75 21.87 30.35
N ALA A 8 7.16 22.71 29.39
CA ALA A 8 6.93 22.47 27.96
C ALA A 8 7.57 21.16 27.49
N GLY A 9 8.78 20.85 27.95
CA GLY A 9 9.46 19.57 27.67
C GLY A 9 8.69 18.38 28.20
N ILE A 10 8.17 18.44 29.44
CA ILE A 10 7.34 17.38 30.02
C ILE A 10 6.04 17.21 29.22
N VAL A 11 5.38 18.31 28.83
CA VAL A 11 4.14 18.26 28.03
C VAL A 11 4.40 17.59 26.68
N VAL A 12 5.48 17.95 25.99
CA VAL A 12 5.86 17.30 24.72
C VAL A 12 6.17 15.81 24.93
N LEU A 13 6.87 15.45 26.00
CA LEU A 13 7.16 14.06 26.33
C LEU A 13 5.87 13.25 26.56
N ILE A 14 4.91 13.80 27.29
CA ILE A 14 3.60 13.17 27.53
C ILE A 14 2.85 12.97 26.21
N LEU A 15 2.86 13.96 25.31
CA LEU A 15 2.23 13.85 24.00
C LEU A 15 2.88 12.77 23.14
N ILE A 16 4.21 12.65 23.17
CA ILE A 16 4.93 11.59 22.45
C ILE A 16 4.53 10.21 22.99
N ILE A 17 4.53 10.04 24.32
CA ILE A 17 4.15 8.76 24.96
C ILE A 17 2.69 8.42 24.63
N ALA A 18 1.78 9.39 24.74
CA ALA A 18 0.38 9.20 24.38
C ALA A 18 0.21 8.80 22.91
N GLY A 19 0.98 9.42 22.01
CA GLY A 19 1.03 9.06 20.59
C GLY A 19 1.52 7.64 20.35
N ILE A 20 2.61 7.23 21.01
CA ILE A 20 3.15 5.86 20.91
C ILE A 20 2.12 4.84 21.41
N VAL A 21 1.48 5.08 22.57
CA VAL A 21 0.45 4.20 23.12
C VAL A 21 -0.76 4.11 22.18
N PHE A 22 -1.18 5.23 21.60
CA PHE A 22 -2.26 5.25 20.62
C PHE A 22 -1.94 4.41 19.38
N VAL A 23 -0.71 4.55 18.85
CA VAL A 23 -0.25 3.77 17.69
C VAL A 23 -0.17 2.29 18.05
N TYR A 24 0.36 1.94 19.22
CA TYR A 24 0.52 0.55 19.63
C TYR A 24 -0.82 -0.16 19.85
N THR A 25 -1.80 0.54 20.43
CA THR A 25 -3.15 0.01 20.68
C THR A 25 -4.00 -0.10 19.41
N ASN A 26 -3.73 0.72 18.38
CA ASN A 26 -4.49 0.75 17.12
C ASN A 26 -3.65 0.32 15.91
N LYS A 27 -2.53 -0.37 16.12
CA LYS A 27 -1.56 -0.72 15.07
C LYS A 27 -2.21 -1.39 13.86
N ASP A 28 -3.17 -2.29 14.09
CA ASP A 28 -3.84 -3.04 13.03
C ASP A 28 -4.78 -2.14 12.22
N LYS A 29 -5.51 -1.22 12.87
CA LYS A 29 -6.36 -0.25 12.18
C LYS A 29 -5.54 0.74 11.34
N ILE A 30 -4.41 1.18 11.88
CA ILE A 30 -3.49 2.10 11.19
C ILE A 30 -2.87 1.39 9.98
N MET A 31 -2.41 0.15 10.17
CA MET A 31 -1.85 -0.66 9.09
C MET A 31 -2.90 -0.91 8.00
N ASN A 32 -4.10 -1.34 8.36
CA ASN A 32 -5.19 -1.59 7.42
C ASN A 32 -5.56 -0.32 6.65
N TYR A 33 -5.65 0.82 7.34
CA TYR A 33 -5.91 2.10 6.69
C TYR A 33 -4.80 2.50 5.71
N ALA A 34 -3.54 2.31 6.09
CA ALA A 34 -2.40 2.61 5.22
C ALA A 34 -2.39 1.71 3.98
N VAL A 35 -2.65 0.41 4.17
CA VAL A 35 -2.79 -0.58 3.10
C VAL A 35 -3.91 -0.20 2.14
N ASP A 36 -5.10 0.09 2.66
CA ASP A 36 -6.26 0.47 1.86
C ASP A 36 -5.98 1.71 1.01
N LYS A 37 -5.35 2.71 1.61
CA LYS A 37 -5.06 3.96 0.92
C LYS A 37 -3.97 3.80 -0.15
N ALA A 38 -2.92 3.03 0.15
CA ALA A 38 -1.85 2.75 -0.80
C ALA A 38 -2.40 1.95 -2.01
N ILE A 39 -3.12 0.87 -1.74
CA ILE A 39 -3.68 0.00 -2.78
C ILE A 39 -4.72 0.75 -3.62
N SER A 40 -5.66 1.46 -2.99
CA SER A 40 -6.69 2.20 -3.73
C SER A 40 -6.09 3.28 -4.64
N THR A 41 -5.00 3.92 -4.22
CA THR A 41 -4.30 4.92 -5.05
C THR A 41 -3.67 4.28 -6.29
N VAL A 42 -3.05 3.11 -6.14
CA VAL A 42 -2.49 2.34 -7.27
C VAL A 42 -3.61 1.87 -8.18
N GLU A 43 -4.64 1.23 -7.62
CA GLU A 43 -5.81 0.72 -8.34
C GLU A 43 -6.45 1.79 -9.23
N GLN A 44 -6.78 2.96 -8.67
CA GLN A 44 -7.43 4.04 -9.43
C GLN A 44 -6.61 4.48 -10.64
N LYS A 45 -5.28 4.53 -10.50
CA LYS A 45 -4.37 4.95 -11.57
C LYS A 45 -4.19 3.86 -12.62
N VAL A 46 -4.13 2.60 -12.19
CA VAL A 46 -4.01 1.44 -13.07
C VAL A 46 -5.30 1.23 -13.87
N VAL A 47 -6.46 1.32 -13.22
CA VAL A 47 -7.78 1.20 -13.89
C VAL A 47 -8.00 2.33 -14.89
N ALA A 48 -7.58 3.56 -14.57
CA ALA A 48 -7.71 4.70 -15.48
C ALA A 48 -6.81 4.60 -16.73
N ALA A 49 -5.74 3.81 -16.66
CA ALA A 49 -4.76 3.62 -17.74
C ALA A 49 -4.81 2.21 -18.36
N VAL A 50 -5.81 1.40 -17.99
CA VAL A 50 -5.93 0.03 -18.47
C VAL A 50 -6.35 0.01 -19.94
N PRO A 51 -5.70 -0.80 -20.80
CA PRO A 51 -6.14 -0.95 -22.17
C PRO A 51 -7.53 -1.62 -22.24
N ASP A 52 -8.32 -1.26 -23.25
CA ASP A 52 -9.71 -1.77 -23.45
C ASP A 52 -9.80 -3.30 -23.58
N THR A 53 -8.66 -3.97 -23.81
CA THR A 53 -8.54 -5.43 -23.85
C THR A 53 -8.66 -6.09 -22.47
N VAL A 54 -8.58 -5.33 -21.38
CA VAL A 54 -8.66 -5.82 -20.00
C VAL A 54 -9.93 -5.31 -19.32
N MET A 55 -10.72 -6.24 -18.75
CA MET A 55 -11.90 -5.86 -17.99
C MET A 55 -11.51 -5.12 -16.70
N GLN A 56 -11.95 -3.86 -16.59
CA GLN A 56 -11.70 -3.02 -15.41
C GLN A 56 -12.16 -3.68 -14.10
N ASP A 57 -13.30 -4.37 -14.10
CA ASP A 57 -13.82 -5.05 -12.90
C ASP A 57 -12.93 -6.20 -12.43
N SER A 58 -12.23 -6.87 -13.36
CA SER A 58 -11.27 -7.91 -13.03
C SER A 58 -10.06 -7.32 -12.30
N VAL A 59 -9.58 -6.16 -12.76
CA VAL A 59 -8.47 -5.44 -12.14
C VAL A 59 -8.85 -4.94 -10.75
N LYS A 60 -10.04 -4.34 -10.59
CA LYS A 60 -10.56 -3.94 -9.27
C LYS A 60 -10.61 -5.11 -8.29
N THR A 61 -11.13 -6.26 -8.74
CA THR A 61 -11.19 -7.47 -7.92
C THR A 61 -9.80 -7.96 -7.52
N MET A 62 -8.82 -7.92 -8.44
CA MET A 62 -7.43 -8.29 -8.12
C MET A 62 -6.84 -7.40 -7.02
N PHE A 63 -6.98 -6.07 -7.13
CA PHE A 63 -6.48 -5.13 -6.12
C PHE A 63 -7.21 -5.26 -4.78
N GLN A 64 -8.52 -5.48 -4.78
CA GLN A 64 -9.29 -5.76 -3.57
C GLN A 64 -8.84 -7.02 -2.88
N ASN A 65 -8.59 -8.07 -3.66
CA ASN A 65 -8.00 -9.27 -3.11
C ASN A 65 -6.66 -8.91 -2.48
N VAL A 66 -5.74 -8.19 -3.17
CA VAL A 66 -4.41 -7.84 -2.62
C VAL A 66 -4.54 -7.15 -1.27
N ALA A 67 -5.50 -6.22 -1.16
CA ALA A 67 -5.77 -5.50 0.07
C ALA A 67 -6.17 -6.45 1.19
N ASN A 68 -7.09 -7.37 0.92
CA ASN A 68 -7.52 -8.36 1.90
C ASN A 68 -6.37 -9.31 2.26
N GLY A 69 -5.59 -9.77 1.29
CA GLY A 69 -4.45 -10.66 1.52
C GLY A 69 -3.32 -10.01 2.34
N MET A 70 -3.08 -8.71 2.17
CA MET A 70 -2.15 -7.96 3.01
C MET A 70 -2.68 -7.75 4.44
N LYS A 71 -3.98 -7.52 4.62
CA LYS A 71 -4.60 -7.38 5.95
C LYS A 71 -4.64 -8.70 6.71
N GLU A 72 -4.87 -9.80 6.00
CA GLU A 72 -4.92 -11.16 6.55
C GLU A 72 -3.52 -11.77 6.74
N GLY A 73 -2.47 -11.12 6.24
CA GLY A 73 -1.09 -11.60 6.32
C GLY A 73 -0.79 -12.78 5.38
N THR A 74 -1.64 -13.05 4.38
CA THR A 74 -1.44 -14.10 3.38
C THR A 74 -0.55 -13.64 2.22
N ILE A 75 -0.44 -12.34 1.99
CA ILE A 75 0.50 -11.72 1.05
C ILE A 75 1.70 -11.17 1.79
N ASP A 76 2.90 -11.46 1.29
CA ASP A 76 4.15 -10.88 1.78
C ASP A 76 4.20 -9.37 1.46
N PRO A 77 4.23 -8.49 2.49
CA PRO A 77 4.31 -7.05 2.31
C PRO A 77 5.52 -6.61 1.48
N ASN A 78 6.63 -7.36 1.53
CA ASN A 78 7.83 -7.04 0.76
C ASN A 78 7.62 -7.21 -0.74
N LYS A 79 6.84 -8.23 -1.15
CA LYS A 79 6.49 -8.42 -2.56
C LYS A 79 5.60 -7.29 -3.05
N PHE A 80 4.62 -6.86 -2.25
CA PHE A 80 3.79 -5.70 -2.58
C PHE A 80 4.60 -4.40 -2.63
N GLN A 81 5.55 -4.21 -1.72
CA GLN A 81 6.44 -3.05 -1.70
C GLN A 81 7.24 -2.92 -3.02
N ASN A 82 7.64 -4.03 -3.64
CA ASN A 82 8.31 -4.02 -4.94
C ASN A 82 7.40 -3.51 -6.06
N ILE A 83 6.14 -3.94 -6.07
CA ILE A 83 5.12 -3.47 -7.03
C ILE A 83 4.87 -1.98 -6.83
N PHE A 84 4.72 -1.56 -5.58
CA PHE A 84 4.51 -0.15 -5.25
C PHE A 84 5.68 0.73 -5.65
N THR A 85 6.92 0.23 -5.48
CA THR A 85 8.14 0.94 -5.90
C THR A 85 8.21 1.06 -7.42
N TYR A 86 7.88 -0.01 -8.14
CA TYR A 86 7.77 0.02 -9.59
C TYR A 86 6.72 1.04 -10.07
N TYR A 87 5.53 1.01 -9.46
CA TYR A 87 4.48 1.99 -9.72
C TYR A 87 4.93 3.43 -9.45
N GLN A 88 5.61 3.69 -8.33
CA GLN A 88 6.11 5.03 -8.02
C GLN A 88 7.13 5.51 -9.06
N SER A 89 7.97 4.60 -9.57
CA SER A 89 8.90 4.91 -10.66
C SER A 89 8.17 5.27 -11.94
N ALA A 90 7.18 4.46 -12.34
CA ALA A 90 6.38 4.68 -13.55
C ALA A 90 5.60 6.01 -13.50
N VAL A 91 4.98 6.34 -12.36
CA VAL A 91 4.22 7.58 -12.20
C VAL A 91 5.12 8.82 -12.13
N LYS A 92 6.38 8.68 -11.70
CA LYS A 92 7.35 9.78 -11.64
C LYS A 92 7.66 10.36 -13.03
N ASP A 93 7.60 9.52 -14.07
CA ASP A 93 7.80 9.91 -15.47
C ASP A 93 6.53 10.47 -16.13
N LYS A 94 5.54 10.82 -15.29
CA LYS A 94 4.32 11.60 -15.53
C LYS A 94 3.14 10.88 -16.16
N GLN A 95 3.26 9.66 -16.69
CA GLN A 95 2.11 8.83 -17.06
C GLN A 95 2.46 7.34 -16.94
N LEU A 96 1.46 6.56 -16.51
CA LEU A 96 1.49 5.11 -16.60
C LEU A 96 1.15 4.73 -18.04
N ASP A 97 2.12 4.16 -18.76
CA ASP A 97 1.86 3.64 -20.10
C ASP A 97 1.20 2.24 -20.06
N SER A 98 0.68 1.78 -21.20
CA SER A 98 -0.01 0.49 -21.28
C SER A 98 0.87 -0.73 -20.97
N LEU A 99 2.18 -0.63 -21.22
CA LEU A 99 3.14 -1.70 -20.91
C LEU A 99 3.40 -1.75 -19.40
N GLU A 100 3.57 -0.60 -18.77
CA GLU A 100 3.74 -0.47 -17.32
C GLU A 100 2.50 -0.93 -16.55
N VAL A 101 1.32 -0.56 -17.04
CA VAL A 101 0.04 -1.03 -16.50
C VAL A 101 -0.08 -2.55 -16.61
N SER A 102 0.25 -3.11 -17.78
CA SER A 102 0.21 -4.57 -17.99
C SER A 102 1.16 -5.29 -17.04
N LYS A 103 2.38 -4.74 -16.84
CA LYS A 103 3.37 -5.29 -15.91
C LYS A 103 2.94 -5.19 -14.44
N ILE A 104 2.29 -4.11 -14.04
CA ILE A 104 1.72 -4.00 -12.67
C ILE A 104 0.62 -5.05 -12.47
N ILE A 105 -0.27 -5.22 -13.45
CA ILE A 105 -1.35 -6.22 -13.37
C ILE A 105 -0.78 -7.64 -13.30
N GLU A 106 0.27 -7.94 -14.07
CA GLU A 106 0.97 -9.21 -14.02
C GLU A 106 1.60 -9.46 -12.64
N GLN A 107 2.35 -8.50 -12.11
CA GLN A 107 2.95 -8.63 -10.79
C GLN A 107 1.90 -8.77 -9.67
N VAL A 108 0.77 -8.07 -9.77
CA VAL A 108 -0.35 -8.20 -8.84
C VAL A 108 -0.99 -9.59 -8.94
N ARG A 109 -1.07 -10.16 -10.15
CA ARG A 109 -1.55 -11.54 -10.36
C ARG A 109 -0.59 -12.57 -9.76
N ASP A 110 0.72 -12.36 -9.86
CA ASP A 110 1.75 -13.22 -9.29
C ASP A 110 1.76 -13.23 -7.75
N LEU A 111 1.16 -12.22 -7.11
CA LEU A 111 0.91 -12.26 -5.66
C LEU A 111 -0.15 -13.30 -5.28
N TYR A 112 -1.05 -13.64 -6.21
CA TYR A 112 -2.16 -14.59 -6.02
C TYR A 112 -1.86 -15.99 -6.48
N GLN A 113 -1.13 -16.12 -7.57
CA GLN A 113 -0.75 -17.42 -8.09
C GLN A 113 0.62 -17.76 -7.50
N PRO A 114 0.70 -18.71 -6.54
CA PRO A 114 2.00 -19.31 -6.25
C PRO A 114 2.52 -19.79 -7.60
N VAL A 115 3.73 -19.36 -7.95
CA VAL A 115 4.50 -19.86 -9.09
C VAL A 115 4.19 -21.34 -9.19
N GLN A 116 3.37 -21.74 -10.17
CA GLN A 116 3.20 -23.14 -10.48
C GLN A 116 4.59 -23.56 -10.92
N THR A 117 5.31 -24.20 -10.00
CA THR A 117 6.58 -24.85 -10.27
C THR A 117 6.40 -25.60 -11.57
N GLN A 118 7.14 -25.14 -12.57
CA GLN A 118 7.29 -25.80 -13.86
C GLN A 118 7.49 -27.29 -13.58
N GLN A 119 6.54 -28.10 -14.04
CA GLN A 119 6.70 -29.56 -14.12
C GLN A 119 7.72 -29.89 -15.20
#